data_AF-A0A958C082-F1
#
_entry.id   AF-A0A958C082-F1
#
_cell.length_a   1.000
_cell.length_b   1.000
_cell.length_c   1.000
_cell.angle_alpha   90.00
_cell.angle_beta   90.00
_cell.angle_gamma   90.00
#
_symmetry.space_group_name_H-M   'P 1'
#
loop_
_entity.id
_entity.type
_entity.pdbx_description
1 polymer ?
#
loop_
_entity_poly.entity_id
_entity_poly.type
_entity_poly.pdbx_seq_one_letter_code
_entity_poly.pdbx_strand_id
1 'polypeptide(L)'
;MARVHNPYFAGPPATQPDTFFGREDDLRFVDDSLSSARHNLLVFYGQRRIGKTSILHQISRRNHPDYEAVFFDLQSGMTNSATDLLYGLARAIASQLKLPKPNRPDFDEPDAFRIDFLPQVTRQLGDKRLLLLLDEFDVLSLEIGAMELDALPFVQALNPIIQSENKQVIFLFVIGRRL
;
A
#
# COMPACT_ATOMS: atom_id res chain seq x y z
N MET A 1 21.63 7.45 -39.62
CA MET A 1 20.53 8.01 -38.80
C MET A 1 20.43 7.20 -37.52
N ALA A 2 20.72 7.79 -36.36
CA ALA A 2 20.58 7.11 -35.08
C ALA A 2 19.08 6.91 -34.81
N ARG A 3 18.64 5.66 -34.64
CA ARG A 3 17.28 5.36 -34.19
C ARG A 3 17.15 5.89 -32.76
N VAL A 4 16.35 6.92 -32.57
CA VAL A 4 15.91 7.34 -31.23
C VAL A 4 15.12 6.17 -30.67
N HIS A 5 15.67 5.50 -29.67
CA HIS A 5 14.99 4.43 -28.96
C HIS A 5 13.85 5.05 -28.16
N ASN A 6 12.62 4.59 -28.38
CA ASN A 6 11.47 5.03 -27.59
C ASN A 6 11.55 4.35 -26.21
N PRO A 7 11.79 5.09 -25.11
CA PRO A 7 11.89 4.51 -23.78
C PRO A 7 10.51 4.19 -23.16
N TYR A 8 9.41 4.59 -23.82
CA TYR A 8 8.05 4.44 -23.28
C TYR A 8 7.46 3.08 -23.62
N PHE A 9 7.23 2.27 -22.57
CA PHE A 9 6.51 1.00 -22.66
C PHE A 9 5.06 1.20 -22.22
N ALA A 10 4.10 0.98 -23.12
CA ALA A 10 2.68 1.03 -22.80
C ALA A 10 2.21 -0.33 -22.25
N GLY A 11 1.57 -0.34 -21.09
CA GLY A 11 0.97 -1.54 -20.50
C GLY A 11 1.34 -1.71 -19.03
N PRO A 12 2.48 -2.35 -18.71
CA PRO A 12 2.91 -2.58 -17.33
C PRO A 12 3.35 -1.27 -16.65
N PRO A 13 3.23 -1.18 -15.31
CA PRO A 13 3.80 -0.08 -14.54
C PRO A 13 5.30 0.08 -14.82
N ALA A 14 5.77 1.33 -14.82
CA ALA A 14 7.19 1.65 -14.89
C ALA A 14 7.85 1.28 -13.56
N THR A 15 8.22 0.01 -13.43
CA THR A 15 8.81 -0.54 -12.22
C THR A 15 10.29 -0.16 -12.09
N GLN A 16 10.99 0.07 -13.20
CA GLN A 16 12.41 0.47 -13.19
C GLN A 16 12.56 1.99 -13.11
N PRO A 17 13.53 2.52 -12.35
CA PRO A 17 13.78 3.98 -12.27
C PRO A 17 14.00 4.61 -13.64
N ASP A 18 14.75 3.92 -14.52
CA ASP A 18 15.13 4.42 -15.84
C ASP A 18 13.96 4.52 -16.84
N THR A 19 12.78 4.02 -16.46
CA THR A 19 11.55 4.10 -17.26
C THR A 19 10.48 5.00 -16.63
N PHE A 20 10.81 5.72 -15.55
CA PHE A 20 9.91 6.59 -14.81
C PHE A 20 10.31 8.06 -15.00
N PHE A 21 9.40 8.87 -15.56
CA PHE A 21 9.68 10.27 -15.93
C PHE A 21 8.56 11.21 -15.48
N GLY A 22 8.90 12.44 -15.05
CA GLY A 22 7.97 13.57 -14.94
C GLY A 22 7.03 13.53 -13.73
N ARG A 23 7.39 12.77 -12.70
CA ARG A 23 6.60 12.50 -11.49
C ARG A 23 7.37 12.85 -10.21
N GLU A 24 8.42 13.64 -10.35
CA GLU A 24 9.27 14.09 -9.26
C GLU A 24 8.49 14.93 -8.25
N ASP A 25 7.50 15.71 -8.72
CA ASP A 25 6.62 16.50 -7.85
C ASP A 25 5.72 15.62 -6.98
N ASP A 26 5.16 14.53 -7.52
CA ASP A 26 4.34 13.59 -6.76
C ASP A 26 5.17 12.87 -5.69
N LEU A 27 6.41 12.51 -6.02
CA LEU A 27 7.35 11.90 -5.07
C LEU A 27 7.75 12.88 -3.97
N ARG A 28 8.02 14.14 -4.33
CA ARG A 28 8.32 15.21 -3.38
C ARG A 28 7.14 15.48 -2.45
N PHE A 29 5.92 15.49 -2.99
CA PHE A 29 4.70 15.62 -2.19
C PHE A 29 4.59 14.50 -1.15
N VAL A 30 4.91 13.26 -1.52
CA VAL A 30 4.93 12.14 -0.56
C VAL A 30 6.00 12.38 0.50
N ASP A 31 7.23 12.70 0.11
CA ASP A 31 8.34 12.93 1.05
C ASP A 31 8.03 14.08 2.03
N ASP A 32 7.47 15.20 1.54
CA ASP A 32 7.05 16.36 2.35
C ASP A 32 5.91 15.99 3.32
N SER A 33 4.91 15.25 2.82
CA SER A 33 3.77 14.79 3.61
C SER A 33 4.21 13.87 4.74
N LEU A 34 5.10 12.92 4.44
CA LEU A 34 5.65 11.98 5.41
C LEU A 34 6.53 12.70 6.44
N SER A 35 7.35 13.67 6.02
CA SER A 35 8.25 14.44 6.90
C SER A 35 7.50 15.28 7.94
N SER A 36 6.31 15.78 7.60
CA SER A 36 5.52 16.61 8.51
C SER A 36 4.99 15.87 9.75
N ALA A 37 4.98 14.52 9.74
CA ALA A 37 4.34 13.65 10.73
C ALA A 37 2.87 13.97 11.06
N ARG A 38 2.23 14.89 10.32
CA ARG A 38 0.84 15.31 10.53
C ARG A 38 -0.17 14.34 9.94
N HIS A 39 0.26 13.55 8.95
CA HIS A 39 -0.61 12.67 8.18
C HIS A 39 -0.13 11.22 8.24
N ASN A 40 -1.03 10.31 8.59
CA ASN A 40 -0.86 8.85 8.43
C ASN A 40 -1.74 8.28 7.31
N LEU A 41 -2.37 9.14 6.51
CA LEU A 41 -3.15 8.73 5.36
C LEU A 41 -2.92 9.70 4.19
N LEU A 42 -2.54 9.14 3.05
CA LEU A 42 -2.43 9.80 1.76
C LEU A 42 -3.27 9.04 0.75
N VAL A 43 -3.87 9.76 -0.20
CA VAL A 43 -4.69 9.14 -1.25
C VAL A 43 -4.30 9.71 -2.61
N PHE A 44 -3.94 8.83 -3.53
CA PHE A 44 -3.76 9.14 -4.93
C PHE A 44 -4.97 8.69 -5.73
N TYR A 45 -5.75 9.67 -6.18
CA TYR A 45 -6.95 9.46 -6.96
C TYR A 45 -6.76 9.94 -8.41
N GLY A 46 -7.22 9.13 -9.37
CA GLY A 46 -7.23 9.53 -10.78
C GLY A 46 -7.61 8.41 -11.72
N GLN A 47 -7.59 8.66 -13.04
CA GLN A 47 -7.91 7.65 -14.05
C GLN A 47 -6.97 6.44 -13.99
N ARG A 48 -7.47 5.24 -14.33
CA ARG A 48 -6.61 4.05 -14.52
C ARG A 48 -5.55 4.33 -15.60
N ARG A 49 -4.36 3.71 -15.45
CA ARG A 49 -3.22 3.82 -16.39
C ARG A 49 -2.53 5.18 -16.49
N ILE A 50 -2.77 6.12 -15.57
CA ILE A 50 -2.01 7.39 -15.52
C ILE A 50 -0.62 7.25 -14.84
N GLY A 51 -0.25 6.05 -14.38
CA GLY A 51 1.05 5.79 -13.75
C GLY A 51 1.07 5.80 -12.22
N LYS A 52 -0.09 5.74 -11.53
CA LYS A 52 -0.15 5.72 -10.06
C LYS A 52 0.60 4.52 -9.45
N THR A 53 0.39 3.31 -9.98
CA THR A 53 1.11 2.09 -9.59
C THR A 53 2.62 2.24 -9.78
N SER A 54 3.06 2.90 -10.86
CA SER A 54 4.48 3.19 -11.09
C SER A 54 5.06 4.04 -9.95
N ILE A 55 4.33 5.05 -9.48
CA ILE A 55 4.76 5.89 -8.34
C ILE A 55 4.92 5.02 -7.08
N LEU A 56 3.96 4.13 -6.78
CA LEU A 56 4.09 3.23 -5.63
C LEU A 56 5.32 2.33 -5.73
N HIS A 57 5.61 1.78 -6.92
CA HIS A 57 6.81 0.99 -7.12
C HIS A 57 8.09 1.80 -6.88
N GLN A 58 8.14 3.06 -7.35
CA GLN A 58 9.28 3.93 -7.07
C GLN A 58 9.45 4.20 -5.58
N ILE A 59 8.36 4.47 -4.86
CA ILE A 59 8.40 4.66 -3.40
C ILE A 59 8.88 3.39 -2.69
N SER A 60 8.32 2.22 -3.05
CA SER A 60 8.65 0.93 -2.42
C SER A 60 10.13 0.51 -2.56
N ARG A 61 10.82 1.02 -3.57
CA ARG A 61 12.23 0.71 -3.86
C ARG A 61 13.20 1.64 -3.15
N ARG A 62 12.73 2.77 -2.62
CA ARG A 62 13.58 3.73 -1.92
C ARG A 62 13.89 3.20 -0.52
N ASN A 63 15.17 3.21 -0.17
CA ASN A 63 15.59 3.05 1.22
C ASN A 63 15.53 4.41 1.90
N HIS A 64 14.43 4.68 2.61
CA HIS A 64 14.23 5.95 3.31
C HIS A 64 14.68 5.84 4.78
N PRO A 65 15.30 6.89 5.37
CA PRO A 65 15.72 6.87 6.77
C PRO A 65 14.53 6.77 7.74
N ASP A 66 13.38 7.37 7.40
CA ASP A 66 12.25 7.52 8.34
C ASP A 66 11.16 6.46 8.19
N TYR A 67 11.18 5.66 7.12
CA TYR A 67 10.15 4.66 6.88
C TYR A 67 10.64 3.45 6.09
N GLU A 68 9.96 2.33 6.28
CA GLU A 68 10.00 1.16 5.42
C GLU A 68 8.69 1.04 4.65
N ALA A 69 8.77 1.04 3.31
CA ALA A 69 7.59 1.05 2.45
C ALA A 69 7.23 -0.36 1.97
N VAL A 70 6.04 -0.84 2.33
CA VAL A 70 5.52 -2.14 1.89
C VAL A 70 4.43 -1.94 0.85
N PHE A 71 4.62 -2.54 -0.32
CA PHE A 71 3.62 -2.54 -1.40
C PHE A 71 2.67 -3.72 -1.29
N PHE A 72 1.38 -3.46 -1.45
CA PHE A 72 0.34 -4.49 -1.51
C PHE A 72 -0.71 -4.12 -2.56
N ASP A 73 -0.86 -4.99 -3.56
CA ASP A 73 -1.91 -4.89 -4.57
C ASP A 73 -3.16 -5.61 -4.07
N LEU A 74 -4.20 -4.83 -3.75
CA LEU A 74 -5.45 -5.35 -3.22
C LEU A 74 -6.20 -6.25 -4.21
N GLN A 75 -6.10 -5.99 -5.52
CA GLN A 75 -6.73 -6.82 -6.55
C GLN A 75 -6.11 -8.21 -6.60
N SER A 76 -4.78 -8.29 -6.60
CA SER A 76 -4.06 -9.56 -6.56
C SER A 76 -4.26 -10.33 -5.24
N GLY A 77 -4.53 -9.59 -4.17
CA GLY A 77 -4.82 -10.10 -2.83
C GLY A 77 -6.30 -10.40 -2.58
N MET A 78 -7.20 -10.16 -3.55
CA MET A 78 -8.63 -10.44 -3.41
C MET A 78 -8.82 -11.93 -3.10
N THR A 79 -9.42 -12.18 -1.95
CA THR A 79 -9.72 -13.50 -1.42
C THR A 79 -11.19 -13.58 -1.04
N ASN A 80 -11.63 -14.68 -0.43
CA ASN A 80 -13.04 -14.85 -0.10
C ASN A 80 -13.49 -14.04 1.13
N SER A 81 -12.56 -13.44 1.90
CA SER A 81 -12.89 -12.76 3.17
C SER A 81 -11.91 -11.64 3.55
N ALA A 82 -12.36 -10.73 4.42
CA ALA A 82 -11.52 -9.65 4.96
C ALA A 82 -10.34 -10.18 5.79
N THR A 83 -10.51 -11.29 6.52
CA THR A 83 -9.45 -11.92 7.31
C THR A 83 -8.37 -12.52 6.43
N ASP A 84 -8.75 -13.11 5.29
CA ASP A 84 -7.79 -13.58 4.29
C ASP A 84 -7.00 -12.42 3.66
N LEU A 85 -7.65 -11.27 3.42
CA LEU A 85 -7.00 -10.06 2.92
C LEU A 85 -6.01 -9.46 3.93
N LEU A 86 -6.41 -9.37 5.21
CA LEU A 86 -5.53 -8.95 6.32
C LEU A 86 -4.34 -9.90 6.49
N TYR A 87 -4.56 -11.20 6.40
CA TYR A 87 -3.48 -12.19 6.43
C TYR A 87 -2.55 -12.05 5.22
N GLY A 88 -3.09 -11.81 4.02
CA GLY A 88 -2.33 -11.53 2.82
C GLY A 88 -1.42 -10.32 2.99
N LEU A 89 -1.97 -9.23 3.54
CA LEU A 89 -1.22 -8.01 3.87
C LEU A 89 -0.13 -8.30 4.92
N ALA A 90 -0.46 -9.01 5.99
CA ALA A 90 0.50 -9.39 7.03
C ALA A 90 1.66 -10.23 6.47
N ARG A 91 1.37 -11.16 5.56
CA ARG A 91 2.40 -11.92 4.85
C ARG A 91 3.30 -11.06 3.98
N ALA A 92 2.74 -10.08 3.27
CA ALA A 92 3.52 -9.16 2.45
C ALA A 92 4.48 -8.33 3.32
N ILE A 93 3.96 -7.76 4.43
CA ILE A 93 4.76 -7.03 5.42
C ILE A 93 5.87 -7.92 5.98
N ALA A 94 5.53 -9.13 6.44
CA ALA A 94 6.50 -10.03 7.05
C ALA A 94 7.59 -10.46 6.07
N SER A 95 7.22 -10.77 4.83
CA SER A 95 8.17 -11.14 3.78
C SER A 95 9.14 -10.01 3.46
N GLN A 96 8.66 -8.78 3.35
CA GLN A 96 9.49 -7.64 2.97
C GLN A 96 10.41 -7.20 4.11
N LEU A 97 9.92 -7.23 5.35
CA LEU A 97 10.69 -6.87 6.54
C LEU A 97 11.51 -8.03 7.12
N LYS A 98 11.52 -9.20 6.45
CA LYS A 98 12.22 -10.42 6.88
C LYS A 98 11.83 -10.88 8.29
N LEU A 99 10.55 -10.71 8.63
CA LEU A 99 9.95 -11.19 9.87
C LEU A 99 9.53 -12.66 9.73
N PRO A 100 9.29 -13.36 10.86
CA PRO A 100 8.64 -14.66 10.84
C PRO A 100 7.31 -14.61 10.08
N LYS A 101 7.04 -15.64 9.27
CA LYS A 101 5.77 -15.74 8.55
C LYS A 101 4.62 -15.82 9.56
N PRO A 102 3.58 -14.97 9.46
CA PRO A 102 2.40 -15.08 10.31
C PRO A 102 1.67 -16.41 10.10
N ASN A 103 1.04 -16.94 11.15
CA ASN A 103 0.19 -18.13 11.01
C ASN A 103 -1.21 -17.71 10.59
N ARG A 104 -1.83 -18.43 9.65
CA ARG A 104 -3.19 -18.12 9.19
C ARG A 104 -4.23 -18.12 10.32
N PRO A 105 -4.22 -19.06 11.28
CA PRO A 105 -5.22 -19.09 12.37
C PRO A 105 -5.20 -17.83 13.24
N ASP A 106 -4.06 -17.14 13.35
CA ASP A 106 -3.93 -15.91 14.15
C ASP A 106 -4.75 -14.74 13.56
N PHE A 107 -5.30 -14.90 12.35
CA PHE A 107 -6.06 -13.86 11.63
C PHE A 107 -7.53 -14.23 11.47
N ASP A 108 -8.04 -15.23 12.20
CA ASP A 108 -9.47 -15.54 12.19
C ASP A 108 -10.32 -14.39 12.78
N GLU A 109 -9.71 -13.53 13.60
CA GLU A 109 -10.28 -12.27 14.06
C GLU A 109 -9.61 -11.08 13.33
N PRO A 110 -10.38 -10.17 12.69
CA PRO A 110 -9.82 -9.03 11.96
C PRO A 110 -8.93 -8.11 12.81
N ASP A 111 -9.25 -7.95 14.09
CA ASP A 111 -8.51 -7.08 15.01
C ASP A 111 -7.11 -7.61 15.34
N ALA A 112 -6.85 -8.91 15.18
CA ALA A 112 -5.54 -9.51 15.46
C ALA A 112 -4.41 -8.90 14.59
N PHE A 113 -4.74 -8.45 13.37
CA PHE A 113 -3.81 -7.69 12.53
C PHE A 113 -3.28 -6.44 13.27
N ARG A 114 -4.18 -5.71 13.93
CA ARG A 114 -3.86 -4.47 14.64
C ARG A 114 -3.29 -4.71 16.03
N ILE A 115 -3.87 -5.63 16.78
CA ILE A 115 -3.57 -5.83 18.21
C ILE A 115 -2.31 -6.68 18.39
N ASP A 116 -2.13 -7.71 17.57
CA ASP A 116 -1.06 -8.69 17.76
C ASP A 116 0.06 -8.54 16.74
N PHE A 117 -0.28 -8.40 15.46
CA PHE A 117 0.72 -8.39 14.39
C PHE A 117 1.45 -7.05 14.25
N LEU A 118 0.73 -5.93 14.10
CA LEU A 118 1.35 -4.62 13.90
C LEU A 118 2.33 -4.19 15.02
N PRO A 119 2.07 -4.44 16.32
CA PRO A 119 3.03 -4.08 17.37
C PRO A 119 4.36 -4.84 17.27
N GLN A 120 4.37 -6.05 16.71
CA GLN A 120 5.61 -6.78 16.44
C GLN A 120 6.38 -6.12 15.29
N VAL A 121 5.65 -5.69 14.25
CA VAL A 121 6.22 -4.97 13.11
C VAL A 121 6.84 -3.64 13.55
N THR A 122 6.09 -2.81 14.29
CA THR A 122 6.60 -1.49 14.72
C THR A 122 7.78 -1.62 15.68
N ARG A 123 7.80 -2.63 16.55
CA ARG A 123 8.97 -2.93 17.40
C ARG A 123 10.22 -3.28 16.60
N GLN A 124 10.07 -4.04 15.50
CA GLN A 124 11.17 -4.37 14.62
C GLN A 124 11.69 -3.13 13.87
N LEU A 125 10.80 -2.22 13.48
CA LEU A 125 11.15 -1.00 12.75
C LEU A 125 11.81 0.06 13.65
N GLY A 126 11.60 0.00 14.96
CA GLY A 126 12.16 0.93 15.93
C GLY A 126 11.64 2.35 15.67
N ASP A 127 12.55 3.26 15.32
CA ASP A 127 12.22 4.66 15.02
C ASP A 127 11.63 4.86 13.62
N LYS A 128 11.78 3.87 12.72
CA LYS A 128 11.18 3.91 11.39
C LYS A 128 9.68 3.66 11.45
N ARG A 129 8.94 4.33 10.57
CA ARG A 129 7.51 4.11 10.37
C ARG A 129 7.28 3.04 9.30
N LEU A 130 6.15 2.36 9.38
CA LEU A 130 5.67 1.47 8.32
C LEU A 130 4.82 2.29 7.33
N LEU A 131 5.22 2.34 6.06
CA LEU A 131 4.43 2.95 4.99
C LEU A 131 3.77 1.85 4.15
N LEU A 132 2.46 1.71 4.27
CA LEU A 132 1.67 0.76 3.49
C LEU A 132 1.16 1.41 2.21
N LEU A 133 1.69 0.97 1.09
CA LEU A 133 1.29 1.39 -0.25
C LEU A 133 0.23 0.40 -0.76
N LEU A 134 -1.05 0.76 -0.64
CA LEU A 134 -2.15 -0.10 -1.09
C LEU A 134 -2.62 0.34 -2.47
N ASP A 135 -2.36 -0.51 -3.47
CA ASP A 135 -2.84 -0.29 -4.84
C ASP A 135 -4.22 -0.90 -5.07
N GLU A 136 -4.90 -0.41 -6.11
CA GLU A 136 -6.22 -0.88 -6.53
C GLU A 136 -7.28 -0.89 -5.40
N PHE A 137 -7.24 0.13 -4.53
CA PHE A 137 -8.19 0.24 -3.41
C PHE A 137 -9.65 0.37 -3.87
N ASP A 138 -9.88 0.85 -5.10
CA ASP A 138 -11.23 0.88 -5.70
C ASP A 138 -11.82 -0.51 -5.94
N VAL A 139 -11.04 -1.60 -5.92
CA VAL A 139 -11.58 -2.97 -6.01
C VAL A 139 -12.35 -3.38 -4.74
N LEU A 140 -12.17 -2.63 -3.65
CA LEU A 140 -12.95 -2.76 -2.42
C LEU A 140 -14.27 -1.97 -2.48
N SER A 141 -14.68 -1.47 -3.64
CA SER A 141 -15.91 -0.70 -3.79
C SER A 141 -17.14 -1.47 -3.30
N LEU A 142 -17.97 -0.76 -2.53
CA LEU A 142 -19.19 -1.25 -1.90
C LEU A 142 -20.38 -1.27 -2.89
N GLU A 143 -20.17 -1.58 -4.18
CA GLU A 143 -21.30 -1.60 -5.12
C GLU A 143 -22.23 -2.75 -4.73
N ILE A 144 -23.37 -2.36 -4.13
CA ILE A 144 -24.45 -3.23 -3.70
C ILE A 144 -24.98 -3.94 -4.94
N GLY A 145 -24.47 -5.14 -5.20
CA GLY A 145 -25.05 -6.05 -6.18
C GLY A 145 -24.10 -6.50 -7.28
N ALA A 146 -23.04 -7.24 -6.93
CA ALA A 146 -22.81 -8.59 -7.46
C ALA A 146 -21.42 -9.08 -7.01
N MET A 147 -21.37 -9.80 -5.89
CA MET A 147 -20.19 -10.56 -5.43
C MET A 147 -18.85 -9.80 -5.50
N GLU A 148 -18.77 -8.67 -4.80
CA GLU A 148 -17.49 -8.10 -4.35
C GLU A 148 -17.32 -8.47 -2.87
N LEU A 149 -16.06 -8.70 -2.46
CA LEU A 149 -15.68 -8.89 -1.04
C LEU A 149 -16.48 -7.90 -0.17
N ASP A 150 -17.09 -8.36 0.91
CA ASP A 150 -17.57 -7.43 1.94
C ASP A 150 -16.32 -6.71 2.47
N ALA A 151 -16.03 -5.55 1.90
CA ALA A 151 -14.84 -4.77 2.19
C ALA A 151 -14.97 -4.06 3.53
N LEU A 152 -16.19 -3.98 4.09
CA LEU A 152 -16.47 -3.25 5.30
C LEU A 152 -15.65 -3.76 6.49
N PRO A 153 -15.53 -5.08 6.77
CA PRO A 153 -14.71 -5.57 7.87
C PRO A 153 -13.21 -5.28 7.67
N PHE A 154 -12.71 -5.28 6.43
CA PHE A 154 -11.32 -4.90 6.16
C PHE A 154 -11.09 -3.42 6.46
N VAL A 155 -11.96 -2.54 5.95
CA VAL A 155 -11.88 -1.08 6.20
C VAL A 155 -12.06 -0.78 7.70
N GLN A 156 -12.97 -1.48 8.37
CA GLN A 156 -13.18 -1.36 9.82
C GLN A 156 -11.95 -1.78 10.62
N ALA A 157 -11.23 -2.83 10.20
CA ALA A 157 -9.98 -3.23 10.85
C ALA A 157 -8.88 -2.17 10.67
N LEU A 158 -8.84 -1.46 9.53
CA LEU A 158 -7.87 -0.39 9.28
C LEU A 158 -8.21 0.93 9.97
N ASN A 159 -9.50 1.23 10.16
CA ASN A 159 -9.94 2.54 10.64
C ASN A 159 -9.32 2.96 11.99
N PRO A 160 -9.23 2.11 13.04
CA PRO A 160 -8.56 2.48 14.28
C PRO A 160 -7.08 2.83 14.09
N ILE A 161 -6.39 2.22 13.12
CA ILE A 161 -4.99 2.51 12.80
C ILE A 161 -4.87 3.88 12.11
N ILE A 162 -5.81 4.19 11.21
CA ILE A 162 -5.88 5.49 10.53
C ILE A 162 -6.21 6.61 11.53
N GLN A 163 -7.08 6.36 12.52
CA GLN A 163 -7.46 7.35 13.53
C GLN A 163 -6.44 7.47 14.68
N SER A 164 -5.48 6.53 14.79
CA SER A 164 -4.48 6.51 15.85
C SER A 164 -3.65 7.80 15.89
N GLU A 165 -3.45 8.34 17.10
CA GLU A 165 -2.48 9.43 17.34
C GLU A 165 -1.03 8.94 17.15
N ASN A 166 -0.78 7.65 17.41
CA ASN A 166 0.49 7.03 17.09
C ASN A 166 0.60 6.82 15.57
N LYS A 167 1.43 7.65 14.92
CA LYS A 167 1.65 7.68 13.46
C LYS A 167 2.78 6.72 13.00
N GLN A 168 3.02 5.64 13.73
CA GLN A 168 3.99 4.60 13.35
C GLN A 168 3.59 3.82 12.09
N VAL A 169 2.30 3.80 11.73
CA VAL A 169 1.81 3.21 10.49
C VAL A 169 1.16 4.30 9.64
N ILE A 170 1.53 4.34 8.37
CA ILE A 170 1.06 5.31 7.38
C ILE A 170 0.49 4.54 6.21
N PHE A 171 -0.61 5.03 5.67
CA PHE A 171 -1.26 4.48 4.50
C PHE A 171 -1.14 5.42 3.32
N LEU A 172 -0.82 4.88 2.16
CA LEU A 172 -0.97 5.56 0.87
C LEU A 172 -1.89 4.68 0.02
N PHE A 173 -3.13 5.13 -0.20
CA PHE A 173 -4.11 4.43 -1.02
C PHE A 173 -4.09 4.96 -2.45
N VAL A 174 -4.11 4.05 -3.42
CA VAL A 174 -4.32 4.39 -4.83
C VAL A 174 -5.72 3.95 -5.25
N ILE A 175 -6.47 4.87 -5.85
CA ILE A 175 -7.84 4.65 -6.32
C ILE A 175 -7.91 4.98 -7.83
N GLY A 176 -8.32 3.99 -8.63
CA GLY A 176 -8.46 4.11 -10.07
C GLY A 176 -9.91 4.17 -10.54
N ARG A 177 -10.41 5.35 -10.91
CA ARG A 177 -11.76 5.43 -11.53
C ARG A 177 -11.78 4.76 -12.92
N ARG A 178 -12.80 3.95 -13.20
CA ARG A 178 -13.17 3.54 -14.57
C ARG A 178 -13.87 4.73 -15.25
N LEU A 179 -13.63 4.89 -16.54
CA LEU A 179 -14.37 5.84 -17.39
C LEU A 179 -15.67 5.19 -17.87
#